data_AF-A0A2S7P8Q0-F1
#
_entry.id   AF-A0A2S7P8Q0-F1
#
_cell.length_a   1.000
_cell.length_b   1.000
_cell.length_c   1.000
_cell.angle_alpha   90.00
_cell.angle_beta   90.00
_cell.angle_gamma   90.00
#
_symmetry.space_group_name_H-M   'P 1'
#
loop_
_entity.id
_entity.type
_entity.pdbx_description
1 polymer ?
#
loop_
_entity_poly.entity_id
_entity_poly.type
_entity_poly.pdbx_seq_one_letter_code
_entity_poly.pdbx_strand_id
1 'polypeptide(L)'
;MWEDVYTSTPQVPTLPKDIILQSWNNGLTNIKALTSVGFDVIVSSSDFFYLDCGFGGWVSNDPRYNVQANPDPTATTDSFNYGGNGGSWCSPYKTWQRIYDYDFTTNLTKAEAAHIIGVTAPLWSEQVDDTVISGKMWPRAAALAELSWSGNRNAAGEKRLPMVLEPLL
;
A
#
# COMPACT_ATOMS: atom_id res chain seq x y z
N MET A 1 -15.33 7.90 -0.20
CA MET A 1 -14.68 8.49 -1.40
C MET A 1 -13.18 8.28 -1.30
N TRP A 2 -12.43 8.40 -2.40
CA TRP A 2 -10.97 8.50 -2.32
C TRP A 2 -10.55 9.82 -1.66
N GLU A 3 -9.44 9.81 -0.94
CA GLU A 3 -8.94 10.98 -0.20
C GLU A 3 -8.66 12.22 -1.07
N ASP A 4 -8.41 12.04 -2.37
CA ASP A 4 -8.06 13.10 -3.32
C ASP A 4 -9.01 14.29 -3.29
N VAL A 5 -10.30 14.04 -3.05
CA VAL A 5 -11.32 15.09 -2.95
C VAL A 5 -10.98 16.13 -1.87
N TYR A 6 -10.20 15.74 -0.87
CA TYR A 6 -9.78 16.56 0.25
C TYR A 6 -8.26 16.85 0.25
N THR A 7 -7.42 15.92 -0.22
CA THR A 7 -5.95 16.03 -0.09
C THR A 7 -5.23 16.51 -1.35
N SER A 8 -5.84 16.39 -2.53
CA SER A 8 -5.21 16.74 -3.81
C SER A 8 -5.48 18.19 -4.19
N THR A 9 -4.65 18.77 -5.07
CA THR A 9 -4.87 20.12 -5.60
C THR A 9 -5.43 20.06 -7.03
N PRO A 10 -6.59 20.67 -7.33
CA PRO A 10 -7.48 21.42 -6.43
C PRO A 10 -8.30 20.51 -5.50
N GLN A 11 -8.55 20.97 -4.27
CA GLN A 11 -9.38 20.27 -3.27
C GLN A 11 -10.80 20.84 -3.21
N VAL A 12 -11.75 20.05 -2.71
CA VAL A 12 -13.08 20.55 -2.33
C VAL A 12 -12.95 21.36 -1.02
N PRO A 13 -13.33 22.65 -0.99
CA PRO A 13 -13.10 23.51 0.17
C PRO A 13 -13.79 23.06 1.46
N THR A 14 -14.92 22.37 1.34
CA THR A 14 -15.68 21.87 2.49
C THR A 14 -16.32 20.55 2.14
N LEU A 15 -16.00 19.51 2.92
CA LEU A 15 -16.52 18.17 2.74
C LEU A 15 -17.25 17.74 4.04
N PRO A 16 -18.49 17.23 3.94
CA PRO A 16 -19.21 16.66 5.08
C PRO A 16 -18.41 15.55 5.78
N LYS A 17 -18.43 15.52 7.13
CA LYS A 17 -17.62 14.59 7.94
C LYS A 17 -18.19 13.19 8.07
N ASP A 18 -19.42 12.99 7.63
CA ASP A 18 -20.07 11.68 7.47
C ASP A 18 -19.57 10.93 6.22
N ILE A 19 -18.78 11.57 5.36
CA ILE A 19 -18.10 10.92 4.24
C ILE A 19 -16.86 10.20 4.75
N ILE A 20 -16.84 8.88 4.61
CA ILE A 20 -15.67 8.04 4.81
C ILE A 20 -14.65 8.28 3.69
N LEU A 21 -13.39 8.51 4.04
CA LEU A 21 -12.29 8.69 3.10
C LEU A 21 -11.38 7.46 3.05
N GLN A 22 -11.13 6.95 1.85
CA GLN A 22 -10.18 5.88 1.62
C GLN A 22 -8.82 6.49 1.30
N SER A 23 -7.85 6.29 2.20
CA SER A 23 -6.51 6.88 2.11
C SER A 23 -5.56 5.92 1.42
N TRP A 24 -4.92 6.37 0.34
CA TRP A 24 -4.06 5.52 -0.49
C TRP A 24 -2.68 6.09 -0.74
N ASN A 25 -2.48 7.40 -0.58
CA ASN A 25 -1.22 8.07 -0.85
C ASN A 25 -0.54 8.53 0.45
N ASN A 26 0.78 8.73 0.42
CA ASN A 26 1.62 9.20 1.55
C ASN A 26 1.48 8.46 2.90
N GLY A 27 0.86 7.28 2.91
CA GLY A 27 0.74 6.41 4.09
C GLY A 27 0.27 7.13 5.36
N LEU A 28 1.05 6.99 6.44
CA LEU A 28 0.72 7.55 7.76
C LEU A 28 0.51 9.07 7.75
N THR A 29 1.15 9.80 6.82
CA THR A 29 1.03 11.25 6.72
C THR A 29 -0.39 11.66 6.36
N ASN A 30 -0.97 11.06 5.31
CA ASN A 30 -2.35 11.37 4.92
C ASN A 30 -3.35 10.78 5.90
N ILE A 31 -3.13 9.55 6.38
CA ILE A 31 -3.99 8.93 7.41
C ILE A 31 -4.10 9.85 8.63
N LYS A 32 -2.97 10.37 9.14
CA LYS A 32 -2.98 11.33 10.25
C LYS A 32 -3.71 12.61 9.86
N ALA A 33 -3.38 13.22 8.73
CA ALA A 33 -3.99 14.47 8.29
C ALA A 33 -5.53 14.39 8.21
N LEU A 34 -6.07 13.27 7.73
CA LEU A 34 -7.51 13.03 7.61
C LEU A 34 -8.17 12.77 8.98
N THR A 35 -7.57 11.91 9.79
CA THR A 35 -8.11 11.57 11.12
C THR A 35 -8.01 12.73 12.11
N SER A 36 -6.96 13.57 12.03
CA SER A 36 -6.82 14.78 12.86
C SER A 36 -7.93 15.81 12.64
N VAL A 37 -8.57 15.80 11.45
CA VAL A 37 -9.70 16.68 11.13
C VAL A 37 -11.06 15.98 11.21
N GLY A 38 -11.10 14.77 11.78
CA GLY A 38 -12.33 14.06 12.13
C GLY A 38 -13.03 13.33 10.98
N PHE A 39 -12.31 12.95 9.92
CA PHE A 39 -12.84 11.99 8.95
C PHE A 39 -12.63 10.56 9.41
N ASP A 40 -13.63 9.71 9.21
CA ASP A 40 -13.45 8.26 9.27
C ASP A 40 -12.68 7.79 8.03
N VAL A 41 -11.72 6.88 8.24
CA VAL A 41 -10.74 6.47 7.23
C VAL A 41 -10.75 4.96 7.02
N ILE A 42 -10.76 4.55 5.75
CA ILE A 42 -10.36 3.21 5.30
C ILE A 42 -8.92 3.29 4.82
N VAL A 43 -8.04 2.46 5.39
CA VAL A 43 -6.62 2.45 5.01
C VAL A 43 -6.40 1.57 3.78
N SER A 44 -5.78 2.15 2.75
CA SER A 44 -5.41 1.49 1.49
C SER A 44 -4.06 1.97 0.94
N SER A 45 -3.14 2.41 1.82
CA SER A 45 -1.84 2.99 1.44
C SER A 45 -1.09 2.15 0.39
N SER A 46 -0.76 2.74 -0.76
CA SER A 46 -0.19 2.06 -1.92
C SER A 46 1.16 1.42 -1.64
N ASP A 47 1.95 2.00 -0.75
CA ASP A 47 3.25 1.48 -0.32
C ASP A 47 3.18 0.15 0.43
N PHE A 48 1.97 -0.27 0.81
CA PHE A 48 1.70 -1.47 1.59
C PHE A 48 0.65 -2.38 0.95
N PHE A 49 -0.51 -1.85 0.54
CA PHE A 49 -1.71 -2.65 0.25
C PHE A 49 -2.11 -2.76 -1.23
N TYR A 50 -1.48 -2.02 -2.14
CA TYR A 50 -1.81 -2.14 -3.58
C TYR A 50 -1.25 -3.44 -4.16
N LEU A 51 -2.14 -4.32 -4.61
CA LEU A 51 -1.79 -5.68 -5.05
C LEU A 51 -1.33 -5.75 -6.51
N ASP A 52 -1.60 -4.71 -7.29
CA ASP A 52 -1.26 -4.58 -8.72
C ASP A 52 0.20 -4.16 -8.98
N CYS A 53 0.88 -3.57 -7.99
CA CYS A 53 2.24 -3.03 -8.16
C CYS A 53 3.29 -4.08 -8.51
N GLY A 54 4.35 -3.66 -9.19
CA GLY A 54 5.55 -4.45 -9.45
C GLY A 54 5.51 -5.32 -10.71
N PHE A 55 4.54 -5.11 -11.59
CA PHE A 55 4.41 -5.79 -12.89
C PHE A 55 4.73 -4.87 -14.08
N GLY A 56 5.59 -3.87 -13.85
CA GLY A 56 5.93 -2.85 -14.83
C GLY A 56 4.75 -1.99 -15.30
N GLY A 57 4.99 -1.15 -16.30
CA GLY A 57 3.96 -0.31 -16.93
C GLY A 57 3.25 -1.03 -18.07
N TRP A 58 1.95 -0.76 -18.24
CA TRP A 58 1.11 -1.37 -19.28
C TRP A 58 0.97 -0.49 -20.55
N VAL A 59 1.45 0.75 -20.51
CA VAL A 59 1.33 1.70 -21.63
C VAL A 59 2.22 1.24 -22.79
N SER A 60 1.64 1.16 -23.99
CA SER A 60 2.35 0.74 -25.21
C SER A 60 3.28 1.82 -25.76
N ASN A 61 4.23 1.42 -26.63
CA ASN A 61 5.16 2.33 -27.31
C ASN A 61 5.97 3.21 -26.34
N ASP A 62 6.49 2.60 -25.29
CA ASP A 62 7.23 3.29 -24.24
C ASP A 62 8.75 3.14 -24.44
N PRO A 63 9.47 4.21 -24.84
CA PRO A 63 10.90 4.15 -25.10
C PRO A 63 11.73 4.00 -23.83
N ARG A 64 11.15 4.17 -22.63
CA ARG A 64 11.88 4.05 -21.36
C ARG A 64 12.46 2.64 -21.16
N TYR A 65 11.86 1.62 -21.76
CA TYR A 65 12.36 0.24 -21.72
C TYR A 65 13.55 -0.02 -22.65
N ASN A 66 13.82 0.84 -23.63
CA ASN A 66 14.87 0.63 -24.62
C ASN A 66 16.24 1.12 -24.13
N VAL A 67 16.74 0.53 -23.05
CA VAL A 67 18.04 0.85 -22.44
C VAL A 67 18.89 -0.41 -22.33
N GLN A 68 19.83 -0.57 -23.27
CA GLN A 68 20.56 -1.83 -23.52
C GLN A 68 21.65 -2.17 -22.48
N ALA A 69 22.05 -1.21 -21.66
CA ALA A 69 23.02 -1.41 -20.59
C ALA A 69 22.66 -0.53 -19.40
N ASN A 70 23.08 -0.91 -18.20
CA ASN A 70 22.86 -0.09 -17.01
C ASN A 70 23.51 1.29 -17.24
N PRO A 71 22.72 2.39 -17.28
CA PRO A 71 23.26 3.72 -17.58
C PRO A 71 24.21 4.22 -16.49
N ASP A 72 24.11 3.69 -15.27
CA ASP A 72 25.06 3.95 -14.20
C ASP A 72 25.28 2.69 -13.34
N PRO A 73 26.21 1.80 -13.72
CA PRO A 73 26.47 0.55 -13.00
C PRO A 73 27.14 0.77 -11.63
N THR A 74 27.61 1.98 -11.36
CA THR A 74 28.25 2.36 -10.09
C THR A 74 27.34 3.18 -9.19
N ALA A 75 26.19 3.61 -9.69
CA ALA A 75 25.21 4.34 -8.91
C ALA A 75 24.77 3.52 -7.70
N THR A 76 24.62 4.23 -6.58
CA THR A 76 23.94 3.71 -5.39
C THR A 76 22.42 3.85 -5.47
N THR A 77 21.92 4.49 -6.54
CA THR A 77 20.49 4.74 -6.78
C THR A 77 19.99 3.90 -7.93
N ASP A 78 18.86 3.25 -7.72
CA ASP A 78 18.16 2.47 -8.72
C ASP A 78 17.68 3.33 -9.91
N SER A 79 17.73 2.77 -11.11
CA SER A 79 17.22 3.39 -12.34
C SER A 79 16.01 2.62 -12.89
N PHE A 80 15.28 3.24 -13.82
CA PHE A 80 14.02 2.69 -14.35
C PHE A 80 14.07 1.19 -14.70
N ASN A 81 15.10 0.73 -15.42
CA ASN A 81 15.26 -0.67 -15.85
C ASN A 81 16.20 -1.50 -14.95
N TYR A 82 16.93 -0.88 -14.01
CA TYR A 82 17.95 -1.52 -13.19
C TYR A 82 17.71 -1.19 -11.72
N GLY A 83 17.03 -2.08 -11.01
CA GLY A 83 16.64 -1.93 -9.60
C GLY A 83 15.38 -1.12 -9.34
N GLY A 84 14.99 -0.24 -10.27
CA GLY A 84 13.88 0.71 -10.07
C GLY A 84 12.50 0.15 -10.38
N ASN A 85 11.58 1.06 -10.71
CA ASN A 85 10.16 0.76 -10.75
C ASN A 85 9.66 0.00 -12.00
N GLY A 86 10.45 -0.05 -13.06
CA GLY A 86 10.12 -0.73 -14.32
C GLY A 86 8.82 -0.24 -14.97
N GLY A 87 8.38 0.98 -14.71
CA GLY A 87 7.14 1.54 -15.26
C GLY A 87 5.89 1.36 -14.42
N SER A 88 5.93 0.57 -13.35
CA SER A 88 4.84 0.51 -12.36
C SER A 88 5.05 1.60 -11.31
N TRP A 89 4.17 2.60 -11.27
CA TRP A 89 4.36 3.79 -10.44
C TRP A 89 4.42 3.48 -8.92
N CYS A 90 3.72 2.44 -8.48
CA CYS A 90 3.67 2.01 -7.08
C CYS A 90 4.61 0.84 -6.77
N SER A 91 5.57 0.54 -7.64
CA SER A 91 6.60 -0.48 -7.38
C SER A 91 7.33 -0.24 -6.05
N PRO A 92 7.86 -1.28 -5.40
CA PRO A 92 7.92 -2.69 -5.85
C PRO A 92 6.61 -3.45 -5.61
N TYR A 93 6.59 -4.72 -6.03
CA TYR A 93 5.56 -5.68 -5.62
C TYR A 93 5.45 -5.74 -4.10
N LYS A 94 4.23 -5.67 -3.56
CA LYS A 94 4.01 -5.78 -2.12
C LYS A 94 3.93 -7.25 -1.75
N THR A 95 4.96 -7.75 -1.06
CA THR A 95 4.96 -9.11 -0.51
C THR A 95 3.94 -9.21 0.63
N TRP A 96 3.57 -10.45 0.99
CA TRP A 96 2.69 -10.67 2.13
C TRP A 96 3.30 -10.11 3.44
N GLN A 97 4.63 -10.18 3.60
CA GLN A 97 5.36 -9.59 4.75
C GLN A 97 5.18 -8.09 4.78
N ARG A 98 5.37 -7.41 3.63
CA ARG A 98 5.20 -5.96 3.55
C ARG A 98 3.79 -5.54 3.96
N ILE A 99 2.77 -6.29 3.52
CA ILE A 99 1.37 -6.05 3.91
C ILE A 99 1.20 -6.24 5.43
N TYR A 100 1.63 -7.39 5.97
CA TYR A 100 1.41 -7.75 7.37
C TYR A 100 2.11 -6.82 8.36
N ASP A 101 3.29 -6.32 7.99
CA ASP A 101 4.11 -5.48 8.87
C ASP A 101 3.58 -4.04 9.01
N TYR A 102 2.55 -3.64 8.26
CA TYR A 102 2.09 -2.26 8.27
C TYR A 102 1.38 -1.88 9.58
N ASP A 103 2.06 -1.11 10.43
CA ASP A 103 1.47 -0.49 11.61
C ASP A 103 0.83 0.87 11.24
N PHE A 104 -0.33 0.81 10.60
CA PHE A 104 -1.03 1.98 10.04
C PHE A 104 -1.60 2.96 11.09
N THR A 105 -1.54 2.64 12.38
CA THR A 105 -1.90 3.54 13.49
C THR A 105 -0.69 4.16 14.19
N THR A 106 0.52 3.95 13.67
CA THR A 106 1.75 4.52 14.25
C THR A 106 1.67 6.05 14.27
N ASN A 107 2.04 6.66 15.41
CA ASN A 107 2.00 8.11 15.64
C ASN A 107 0.61 8.77 15.60
N LEU A 108 -0.47 7.97 15.63
CA LEU A 108 -1.81 8.46 15.89
C LEU A 108 -2.11 8.51 17.39
N THR A 109 -2.83 9.53 17.82
CA THR A 109 -3.46 9.56 19.15
C THR A 109 -4.59 8.53 19.21
N LYS A 110 -5.08 8.19 20.41
CA LYS A 110 -6.23 7.29 20.57
C LYS A 110 -7.49 7.81 19.85
N ALA A 111 -7.70 9.13 19.84
CA ALA A 111 -8.83 9.75 19.16
C ALA A 111 -8.68 9.67 17.63
N GLU A 112 -7.49 9.93 17.09
CA GLU A 112 -7.20 9.76 15.66
C GLU A 112 -7.32 8.29 15.23
N ALA A 113 -6.78 7.35 16.01
CA ALA A 113 -6.87 5.93 15.72
C ALA A 113 -8.31 5.40 15.75
N ALA A 114 -9.20 6.00 16.55
CA ALA A 114 -10.62 5.62 16.59
C ALA A 114 -11.38 5.96 15.30
N HIS A 115 -10.83 6.84 14.45
CA HIS A 115 -11.38 7.13 13.13
C HIS A 115 -10.94 6.11 12.06
N ILE A 116 -10.05 5.18 12.38
CA ILE A 116 -9.71 4.09 11.45
C ILE A 116 -10.78 3.00 11.56
N ILE A 117 -11.63 2.89 10.54
CA ILE A 117 -12.78 1.98 10.56
C ILE A 117 -12.56 0.69 9.76
N GLY A 118 -11.44 0.59 9.05
CA GLY A 118 -11.10 -0.62 8.31
C GLY A 118 -9.91 -0.46 7.37
N VAL A 119 -9.64 -1.53 6.62
CA VAL A 119 -8.57 -1.60 5.63
C VAL A 119 -9.12 -2.15 4.32
N THR A 120 -8.45 -1.86 3.21
CA THR A 120 -8.75 -2.48 1.91
C THR A 120 -7.46 -2.63 1.13
N ALA A 121 -7.24 -3.83 0.57
CA ALA A 121 -6.18 -4.09 -0.42
C ALA A 121 -6.79 -4.03 -1.83
N PRO A 122 -6.66 -2.91 -2.54
CA PRO A 122 -7.13 -2.83 -3.91
C PRO A 122 -6.24 -3.66 -4.84
N LEU A 123 -6.88 -4.23 -5.87
CA LEU A 123 -6.23 -4.86 -7.01
C LEU A 123 -6.70 -4.13 -8.26
N TRP A 124 -5.97 -3.09 -8.66
CA TRP A 124 -6.24 -2.41 -9.93
C TRP A 124 -5.99 -3.36 -11.10
N SER A 125 -6.77 -3.20 -12.17
CA SER A 125 -7.00 -4.25 -13.16
C SER A 125 -6.46 -3.96 -14.56
N GLU A 126 -5.54 -3.01 -14.70
CA GLU A 126 -4.90 -2.73 -15.99
C GLU A 126 -4.16 -3.95 -16.56
N GLN A 127 -3.70 -4.85 -15.68
CA GLN A 127 -3.05 -6.12 -16.04
C GLN A 127 -3.65 -7.30 -15.25
N VAL A 128 -4.97 -7.29 -15.02
CA VAL A 128 -5.67 -8.33 -14.24
C VAL A 128 -6.95 -8.76 -14.95
N ASP A 129 -7.09 -10.06 -15.15
CA ASP A 129 -8.30 -10.74 -15.59
C ASP A 129 -8.50 -12.04 -14.81
N ASP A 130 -9.47 -12.86 -15.24
CA ASP A 130 -9.81 -14.15 -14.61
C ASP A 130 -8.64 -15.14 -14.57
N THR A 131 -7.64 -15.00 -15.43
CA THR A 131 -6.49 -15.92 -15.50
C THR A 131 -5.47 -15.67 -14.39
N VAL A 132 -5.41 -14.45 -13.85
CA VAL A 132 -4.38 -14.03 -12.88
C VAL A 132 -4.93 -13.49 -11.56
N ILE A 133 -6.23 -13.15 -11.48
CA ILE A 133 -6.83 -12.51 -10.31
C ILE A 133 -6.56 -13.27 -9.00
N SER A 134 -6.71 -14.60 -9.00
CA SER A 134 -6.51 -15.41 -7.80
C SER A 134 -5.06 -15.40 -7.33
N GLY A 135 -4.10 -15.52 -8.25
CA GLY A 135 -2.67 -15.52 -7.92
C GLY A 135 -2.14 -14.15 -7.50
N LYS A 136 -2.75 -13.05 -7.98
CA LYS A 136 -2.45 -11.70 -7.49
C LYS A 136 -3.10 -11.44 -6.13
N MET A 137 -4.31 -11.93 -5.89
CA MET A 137 -5.02 -11.70 -4.63
C MET A 137 -4.42 -12.52 -3.47
N TRP A 138 -4.22 -13.82 -3.67
CA TRP A 138 -3.87 -14.78 -2.62
C TRP A 138 -2.42 -15.25 -2.74
N PRO A 139 -1.70 -15.47 -1.62
CA PRO A 139 -2.15 -15.40 -0.21
C PRO A 139 -2.03 -14.00 0.42
N ARG A 140 -1.67 -12.96 -0.35
CA ARG A 140 -1.42 -11.61 0.17
C ARG A 140 -2.61 -10.98 0.89
N ALA A 141 -3.82 -11.16 0.36
CA ALA A 141 -5.03 -10.69 1.01
C ALA A 141 -5.29 -11.38 2.36
N ALA A 142 -4.82 -12.62 2.56
CA ALA A 142 -4.93 -13.31 3.84
C ALA A 142 -4.05 -12.67 4.92
N ALA A 143 -2.88 -12.13 4.54
CA ALA A 143 -2.04 -11.36 5.46
C ALA A 143 -2.74 -10.08 5.93
N LEU A 144 -3.42 -9.37 5.03
CA LEU A 144 -4.23 -8.21 5.42
C LEU A 144 -5.42 -8.62 6.32
N ALA A 145 -6.05 -9.76 6.01
CA ALA A 145 -7.16 -10.28 6.81
C ALA A 145 -6.74 -10.49 8.27
N GLU A 146 -5.65 -11.22 8.52
CA GLU A 146 -5.14 -11.43 9.89
C GLU A 146 -4.70 -10.11 10.55
N LEU A 147 -4.00 -9.23 9.82
CA LEU A 147 -3.59 -7.91 10.32
C LEU A 147 -4.80 -7.10 10.82
N SER A 148 -5.90 -7.09 10.07
CA SER A 148 -7.11 -6.34 10.43
C SER A 148 -8.03 -7.06 11.42
N TRP A 149 -7.94 -8.38 11.52
CA TRP A 149 -8.77 -9.19 12.41
C TRP A 149 -8.20 -9.27 13.83
N SER A 150 -6.92 -9.64 13.95
CA SER A 150 -6.28 -9.89 15.25
C SER A 150 -4.97 -9.13 15.45
N GLY A 151 -4.56 -8.30 14.49
CA GLY A 151 -3.33 -7.52 14.56
C GLY A 151 -2.07 -8.36 14.29
N ASN A 152 -0.95 -7.67 14.04
CA ASN A 152 0.33 -8.31 13.75
C ASN A 152 1.21 -8.55 15.00
N ARG A 153 0.68 -8.34 16.21
CA ARG A 153 1.43 -8.44 17.48
C ARG A 153 0.91 -9.55 18.40
N ASN A 154 1.81 -10.18 19.15
CA ASN A 154 1.47 -11.14 20.20
C ASN A 154 1.05 -10.43 21.50
N ALA A 155 0.72 -11.20 22.54
CA ALA A 155 0.34 -10.66 23.85
C ALA A 155 1.46 -9.84 24.54
N ALA A 156 2.73 -10.09 24.19
CA ALA A 156 3.89 -9.34 24.66
C ALA A 156 4.13 -8.05 23.84
N GLY A 157 3.34 -7.78 22.80
CA GLY A 157 3.47 -6.61 21.93
C GLY A 157 4.52 -6.75 20.82
N GLU A 158 5.12 -7.92 20.66
CA GLU A 158 6.12 -8.22 19.64
C GLU A 158 5.44 -8.62 18.32
N LYS A 159 6.08 -8.34 17.17
CA LYS A 159 5.57 -8.82 15.89
C LYS A 159 5.47 -10.34 15.90
N ARG A 160 4.40 -10.91 15.34
CA ARG A 160 4.23 -12.39 15.27
C ARG A 160 5.18 -13.05 14.26
N LEU A 161 5.56 -12.35 13.19
CA LEU A 161 6.38 -12.91 12.11
C LEU A 161 7.82 -13.32 12.45
N PRO A 162 8.55 -12.72 13.41
CA PRO A 162 9.80 -13.31 13.87
C PRO A 162 9.66 -14.72 14.47
N MET A 163 8.45 -15.22 14.75
CA MET A 163 8.21 -16.51 15.41
C MET A 163 7.65 -17.62 14.48
N VAL A 164 7.06 -17.27 13.33
CA VAL A 164 6.45 -18.25 12.40
C VAL A 164 7.50 -18.92 11.48
N LEU A 165 8.77 -18.47 11.55
CA LEU A 165 9.87 -18.98 10.71
C LEU A 165 11.01 -19.63 11.50
N GLU A 166 10.87 -19.85 12.82
CA GLU A 166 11.71 -20.88 13.47
C GLU A 166 11.25 -22.27 12.98
N PRO A 167 12.17 -23.13 12.53
CA PRO A 167 11.98 -23.77 11.23
C PRO A 167 11.13 -25.04 11.28
N LEU A 168 10.25 -25.17 10.30
CA LEU A 168 9.91 -26.45 9.67
C LEU A 168 10.91 -26.79 8.53
N LEU A 169 12.20 -26.49 8.72
CA LEU A 169 13.31 -26.95 7.88
C LEU A 169 14.22 -27.87 8.69
#